data_AF-B4SJ13-F1
#
_entry.id   AF-B4SJ13-F1
#
_cell.length_a   1.000
_cell.length_b   1.000
_cell.length_c   1.000
_cell.angle_alpha   90.00
_cell.angle_beta   90.00
_cell.angle_gamma   90.00
#
_symmetry.space_group_name_H-M   'P 1'
#
loop_
_entity.id
_entity.type
_entity.pdbx_description
1 polymer ?
#
loop_
_entity_poly.entity_id
_entity_poly.type
_entity_poly.pdbx_seq_one_letter_code
_entity_poly.pdbx_strand_id
1 'polypeptide(L)'
;MGAALMLAPVLGMAATAADCTQGLLQRLGWRFDEVALSTPQEHGGAVCTRASLAEAQAAGDLRVRWPADMPAATRQALLQRLLDDPATVCAYAFQLGAATQRATSALQANTRFRFSGPQLGWIGFGLQGPRAQGWQRTRSFGRGYVPEAGNSHALQAFYGGAVRAECGVGRQVAQLATQRELYGDAAFDTEFAADELSIGTFLALHETDSILLGAHAGDFFADGKAVRTSAMGRQAFVGVPGFIEHVYDKGTLDDLSNQAENFVVVEVGEGAAQALAEHGGLAWYDQRNVELWTLAQRIPRVGRRYFERLLFERDPDLRARLEPRYHATLARMDQLLDDPFYQQFVIYVHPRGIRPIGYHIARLLDRNPRTPFSIDLAVHNLHTTLYRRWREAQLRHCAATGRPGSLTLDPN
;
A
#
# COMPACT_ATOMS: atom_id res chain seq x y z
N MET A 1 -18.00 -61.03 18.30
CA MET A 1 -17.85 -59.74 19.01
C MET A 1 -16.96 -58.85 18.16
N GLY A 2 -17.51 -57.76 17.62
CA GLY A 2 -16.76 -56.79 16.82
C GLY A 2 -17.59 -55.52 16.73
N ALA A 3 -17.33 -54.56 17.61
CA ALA A 3 -18.04 -53.29 17.67
C ALA A 3 -17.41 -52.33 16.65
N ALA A 4 -18.20 -51.93 15.65
CA ALA A 4 -17.84 -50.84 14.75
C ALA A 4 -18.17 -49.51 15.43
N LEU A 5 -17.13 -48.72 15.73
CA LEU A 5 -17.25 -47.33 16.16
C LEU A 5 -17.61 -46.46 14.94
N MET A 6 -18.84 -45.96 14.90
CA MET A 6 -19.22 -44.85 14.02
C MET A 6 -18.70 -43.53 14.61
N LEU A 7 -17.76 -42.89 13.91
CA LEU A 7 -17.41 -41.49 14.11
C LEU A 7 -18.52 -40.63 13.50
N ALA A 8 -19.38 -40.05 14.35
CA ALA A 8 -20.32 -39.02 13.94
C ALA A 8 -19.56 -37.73 13.61
N PRO A 9 -19.89 -37.02 12.50
CA PRO A 9 -19.32 -35.72 12.22
C PRO A 9 -19.85 -34.72 13.24
N VAL A 10 -18.94 -34.01 13.92
CA VAL A 10 -19.27 -32.87 14.76
C VAL A 10 -19.73 -31.74 13.84
N LEU A 11 -21.04 -31.60 13.67
CA LEU A 11 -21.66 -30.42 13.09
C LEU A 11 -21.37 -29.24 14.04
N GLY A 12 -20.42 -28.38 13.66
CA GLY A 12 -20.19 -27.13 14.38
C GLY A 12 -21.45 -26.27 14.36
N MET A 13 -21.84 -25.71 15.50
CA MET A 13 -22.90 -24.71 15.55
C MET A 13 -22.51 -23.52 14.67
N ALA A 14 -23.43 -23.08 13.81
CA ALA A 14 -23.22 -21.86 13.02
C ALA A 14 -23.04 -20.67 13.98
N ALA A 15 -21.95 -19.92 13.80
CA ALA A 15 -21.68 -18.73 14.60
C ALA A 15 -22.76 -17.67 14.35
N THR A 16 -23.19 -16.96 15.40
CA THR A 16 -24.14 -15.87 15.21
C THR A 16 -23.45 -14.67 14.54
N ALA A 17 -24.23 -13.80 13.89
CA ALA A 17 -23.68 -12.58 13.29
C ALA A 17 -22.96 -11.68 14.32
N ALA A 18 -23.42 -11.70 15.58
CA ALA A 18 -22.78 -11.00 16.69
C ALA A 18 -21.42 -11.59 17.03
N ASP A 19 -21.32 -12.92 17.11
CA ASP A 19 -20.06 -13.63 17.40
C ASP A 19 -19.02 -13.37 16.30
N CYS A 20 -19.45 -13.38 15.04
CA CYS A 20 -18.55 -13.10 13.92
C CYS A 20 -18.06 -11.64 13.91
N THR A 21 -18.95 -10.69 14.22
CA THR A 21 -18.57 -9.27 14.28
C THR A 21 -17.60 -9.00 15.41
N GLN A 22 -17.92 -9.49 16.62
CA GLN A 22 -17.03 -9.34 17.77
C GLN A 22 -15.70 -10.04 17.54
N GLY A 23 -15.70 -11.25 16.98
CA GLY A 23 -14.49 -11.99 16.67
C GLY A 23 -13.59 -11.26 15.67
N LEU A 24 -14.16 -10.62 14.64
CA LEU A 24 -13.38 -9.77 13.73
C LEU A 24 -12.77 -8.57 14.45
N LEU A 25 -13.56 -7.85 15.26
CA LEU A 25 -13.06 -6.71 16.04
C LEU A 25 -11.94 -7.12 17.00
N GLN A 26 -12.07 -8.27 17.66
CA GLN A 26 -11.03 -8.83 18.52
C GLN A 26 -9.73 -9.14 17.76
N ARG A 27 -9.83 -9.69 16.53
CA ARG A 27 -8.64 -9.88 15.66
C ARG A 27 -7.99 -8.56 15.25
N LEU A 28 -8.80 -7.51 15.10
CA LEU A 28 -8.33 -6.14 14.90
C LEU A 28 -7.85 -5.47 16.21
N GLY A 29 -7.79 -6.21 17.31
CA GLY A 29 -7.21 -5.74 18.57
C GLY A 29 -8.21 -5.14 19.56
N TRP A 30 -9.51 -5.09 19.24
CA TRP A 30 -10.51 -4.65 20.21
C TRP A 30 -10.61 -5.61 21.40
N ARG A 31 -10.62 -5.03 22.61
CA ARG A 31 -10.90 -5.76 23.86
C ARG A 31 -12.26 -5.38 24.37
N PHE A 32 -13.01 -6.38 24.83
CA PHE A 32 -14.37 -6.21 25.33
C PHE A 32 -14.40 -6.70 26.78
N ASP A 33 -14.66 -5.77 27.72
CA ASP A 33 -14.74 -6.07 29.14
C ASP A 33 -16.17 -5.89 29.64
N GLU A 34 -16.69 -6.88 30.35
CA GLU A 34 -17.93 -6.75 31.11
C GLU A 34 -17.66 -6.06 32.45
N VAL A 35 -18.43 -5.01 32.75
CA VAL A 35 -18.24 -4.17 33.92
C VAL A 35 -19.58 -3.65 34.44
N ALA A 36 -19.63 -3.31 35.73
CA ALA A 36 -20.80 -2.68 36.35
C ALA A 36 -20.94 -1.21 35.91
N LEU A 37 -21.43 -1.00 34.70
CA LEU A 37 -21.77 0.31 34.12
C LEU A 37 -23.25 0.32 33.73
N SER A 38 -23.83 1.50 33.55
CA SER A 38 -25.19 1.67 33.01
C SER A 38 -25.21 1.79 31.48
N THR A 39 -24.10 2.22 30.87
CA THR A 39 -23.96 2.40 29.42
C THR A 39 -22.59 1.91 28.94
N PRO A 40 -22.45 1.49 27.67
CA PRO A 40 -21.16 1.13 27.12
C PRO A 40 -20.21 2.33 27.04
N GLN A 41 -18.93 2.06 27.29
CA GLN A 41 -17.84 3.01 27.08
C GLN A 41 -16.93 2.47 25.99
N GLU A 42 -16.62 3.31 25.02
CA GLU A 42 -15.79 3.01 23.86
C GLU A 42 -14.55 3.89 23.89
N HIS A 43 -13.39 3.28 23.64
CA HIS A 43 -12.12 3.98 23.53
C HIS A 43 -11.36 3.42 22.32
N GLY A 44 -11.57 4.04 21.15
CA GLY A 44 -10.87 3.67 19.92
C GLY A 44 -9.38 4.02 19.97
N GLY A 45 -9.05 5.25 20.37
CA GLY A 45 -7.67 5.71 20.54
C GLY A 45 -6.94 6.06 19.24
N ALA A 46 -5.66 6.41 19.33
CA ALA A 46 -4.86 6.92 18.21
C ALA A 46 -4.09 5.82 17.46
N VAL A 47 -4.80 4.76 17.05
CA VAL A 47 -4.22 3.49 16.57
C VAL A 47 -3.21 3.66 15.43
N CYS A 48 -3.48 4.53 14.45
CA CYS A 48 -2.59 4.75 13.30
C CYS A 48 -1.21 5.35 13.66
N THR A 49 -1.03 5.87 14.88
CA THR A 49 0.26 6.40 15.37
C THR A 49 1.17 5.31 15.96
N ARG A 50 0.59 4.17 16.35
CA ARG A 50 1.26 3.07 17.05
C ARG A 50 2.07 2.19 16.10
N ALA A 51 3.06 1.44 16.59
CA ALA A 51 3.88 0.55 15.76
C ALA A 51 3.21 -0.78 15.50
N SER A 52 2.28 -1.16 16.39
CA SER A 52 1.57 -2.43 16.33
C SER A 52 0.23 -2.33 17.08
N LEU A 53 -0.65 -3.30 16.82
CA LEU A 53 -1.86 -3.49 17.61
C LEU A 53 -1.55 -3.74 19.10
N ALA A 54 -0.47 -4.46 19.40
CA ALA A 54 -0.07 -4.72 20.78
C ALA A 54 0.31 -3.43 21.53
N GLU A 55 1.01 -2.51 20.85
CA GLU A 55 1.32 -1.20 21.41
C GLU A 55 0.07 -0.33 21.57
N ALA A 56 -0.86 -0.36 20.61
CA ALA A 56 -2.14 0.33 20.72
C ALA A 56 -2.91 -0.16 21.97
N GLN A 57 -3.01 -1.48 22.16
CA GLN A 57 -3.64 -2.07 23.33
C GLN A 57 -2.92 -1.72 24.64
N ALA A 58 -1.58 -1.68 24.64
CA ALA A 58 -0.79 -1.28 25.80
C ALA A 58 -1.04 0.19 26.18
N ALA A 59 -1.25 1.05 25.18
CA ALA A 59 -1.61 2.45 25.38
C ALA A 59 -3.08 2.67 25.77
N GLY A 60 -3.89 1.60 25.82
CA GLY A 60 -5.29 1.64 26.21
C GLY A 60 -6.27 1.77 25.06
N ASP A 61 -5.79 1.92 23.83
CA ASP A 61 -6.58 1.99 22.60
C ASP A 61 -7.40 0.69 22.38
N LEU A 62 -8.40 0.75 21.48
CA LEU A 62 -9.23 -0.39 21.05
C LEU A 62 -9.89 -1.12 22.23
N ARG A 63 -10.64 -0.40 23.07
CA ARG A 63 -11.31 -0.97 24.24
C ARG A 63 -12.80 -0.62 24.29
N VAL A 64 -13.61 -1.61 24.60
CA VAL A 64 -15.01 -1.46 24.96
C VAL A 64 -15.22 -2.01 26.36
N ARG A 65 -15.94 -1.24 27.19
CA ARG A 65 -16.42 -1.69 28.50
C ARG A 65 -17.94 -1.61 28.49
N TRP A 66 -18.65 -2.70 28.75
CA TRP A 66 -20.11 -2.73 28.68
C TRP A 66 -20.77 -3.43 29.88
N PRO A 67 -22.07 -3.21 30.13
CA PRO A 67 -22.83 -3.95 31.15
C PRO A 67 -22.97 -5.43 30.80
N ALA A 68 -22.91 -6.33 31.79
CA ALA A 68 -23.10 -7.77 31.58
C ALA A 68 -24.54 -8.13 31.14
N ASP A 69 -25.52 -7.32 31.56
CA ASP A 69 -26.94 -7.46 31.20
C ASP A 69 -27.32 -6.64 29.95
N MET A 70 -26.33 -6.20 29.16
CA MET A 70 -26.59 -5.45 27.93
C MET A 70 -27.50 -6.25 26.97
N PRO A 71 -28.62 -5.68 26.51
CA PRO A 71 -29.51 -6.35 25.57
C PRO A 71 -28.78 -6.75 24.28
N ALA A 72 -29.05 -7.95 23.77
CA ALA A 72 -28.37 -8.50 22.59
C ALA A 72 -28.47 -7.59 21.35
N ALA A 73 -29.62 -6.94 21.14
CA ALA A 73 -29.81 -5.98 20.05
C ALA A 73 -28.90 -4.74 20.21
N THR A 74 -28.76 -4.22 21.43
CA THR A 74 -27.87 -3.09 21.74
C THR A 74 -26.40 -3.47 21.53
N ARG A 75 -26.02 -4.67 21.97
CA ARG A 75 -24.67 -5.22 21.75
C ARG A 75 -24.37 -5.36 20.25
N GLN A 76 -25.31 -5.90 19.47
CA GLN A 76 -25.14 -6.01 18.02
C GLN A 76 -24.98 -4.64 17.36
N ALA A 77 -25.82 -3.67 17.69
CA ALA A 77 -25.75 -2.32 17.12
C ALA A 77 -24.42 -1.63 17.45
N LEU A 78 -23.91 -1.81 18.67
CA LEU A 78 -22.59 -1.33 19.08
C LEU A 78 -21.48 -1.98 18.25
N LEU A 79 -21.46 -3.31 18.17
CA LEU A 79 -20.45 -4.05 17.40
C LEU A 79 -20.45 -3.64 15.92
N GLN A 80 -21.62 -3.44 15.31
CA GLN A 80 -21.71 -2.95 13.93
C GLN A 80 -21.12 -1.55 13.76
N ARG A 81 -21.35 -0.64 14.72
CA ARG A 81 -20.78 0.72 14.66
C ARG A 81 -19.27 0.73 14.77
N LEU A 82 -18.71 -0.14 15.62
CA LEU A 82 -17.26 -0.26 15.80
C LEU A 82 -16.55 -0.71 14.53
N LEU A 83 -17.23 -1.43 13.62
CA LEU A 83 -16.68 -1.80 12.32
C LEU A 83 -16.41 -0.59 11.41
N ASP A 84 -17.00 0.57 11.66
CA ASP A 84 -16.76 1.79 10.90
C ASP A 84 -15.97 2.83 11.71
N ASP A 85 -15.56 2.48 12.94
CA ASP A 85 -14.75 3.36 13.78
C ASP A 85 -13.37 3.61 13.14
N PRO A 86 -12.88 4.86 13.09
CA PRO A 86 -11.55 5.18 12.54
C PRO A 86 -10.42 4.35 13.16
N ALA A 87 -10.50 4.00 14.44
CA ALA A 87 -9.52 3.14 15.11
C ALA A 87 -9.52 1.72 14.51
N THR A 88 -10.68 1.21 14.10
CA THR A 88 -10.81 -0.09 13.41
C THR A 88 -10.22 -0.04 12.00
N VAL A 89 -10.42 1.06 11.27
CA VAL A 89 -9.79 1.25 9.94
C VAL A 89 -8.27 1.31 10.08
N CYS A 90 -7.76 2.03 11.09
CA CYS A 90 -6.33 2.03 11.44
C CYS A 90 -5.82 0.66 11.87
N ALA A 91 -6.61 -0.12 12.62
CA ALA A 91 -6.25 -1.47 13.00
C ALA A 91 -6.15 -2.40 11.77
N TYR A 92 -7.08 -2.27 10.83
CA TYR A 92 -7.02 -2.94 9.54
C TYR A 92 -5.77 -2.58 8.74
N ALA A 93 -5.33 -1.31 8.80
CA ALA A 93 -4.16 -0.85 8.09
C ALA A 93 -2.87 -1.60 8.50
N PHE A 94 -2.77 -2.16 9.72
CA PHE A 94 -1.66 -3.07 10.08
C PHE A 94 -1.66 -4.36 9.25
N GLN A 95 -2.83 -4.94 8.99
CA GLN A 95 -2.93 -6.15 8.16
C GLN A 95 -2.65 -5.82 6.69
N LEU A 96 -3.18 -4.68 6.22
CA LEU A 96 -2.90 -4.15 4.89
C LEU A 96 -1.40 -3.92 4.69
N GLY A 97 -0.73 -3.27 5.65
CA GLY A 97 0.71 -3.00 5.60
C GLY A 97 1.54 -4.30 5.53
N ALA A 98 1.20 -5.31 6.34
CA ALA A 98 1.85 -6.61 6.26
C ALA A 98 1.65 -7.30 4.90
N ALA A 99 0.45 -7.18 4.31
CA ALA A 99 0.17 -7.68 2.97
C ALA A 99 0.94 -6.92 1.88
N THR A 100 1.03 -5.59 1.99
CA THR A 100 1.83 -4.74 1.10
C THR A 100 3.31 -5.12 1.15
N GLN A 101 3.86 -5.35 2.35
CA GLN A 101 5.24 -5.75 2.51
C GLN A 101 5.53 -7.10 1.83
N ARG A 102 4.66 -8.11 2.02
CA ARG A 102 4.79 -9.41 1.32
C ARG A 102 4.72 -9.25 -0.19
N ALA A 103 3.71 -8.54 -0.69
CA ALA A 103 3.50 -8.34 -2.12
C ALA A 103 4.68 -7.64 -2.79
N THR A 104 5.10 -6.50 -2.25
CA THR A 104 6.21 -5.71 -2.81
C THR A 104 7.55 -6.42 -2.70
N SER A 105 7.77 -7.20 -1.63
CA SER A 105 8.97 -8.04 -1.50
C SER A 105 9.01 -9.14 -2.56
N ALA A 106 7.88 -9.82 -2.82
CA ALA A 106 7.77 -10.84 -3.86
C ALA A 106 7.98 -10.24 -5.26
N LEU A 107 7.39 -9.07 -5.55
CA LEU A 107 7.61 -8.35 -6.81
C LEU A 107 9.08 -7.93 -7.00
N GLN A 108 9.72 -7.39 -5.95
CA GLN A 108 11.12 -7.02 -5.99
C GLN A 108 12.04 -8.25 -6.21
N ALA A 109 11.70 -9.39 -5.60
CA ALA A 109 12.47 -10.63 -5.76
C ALA A 109 12.44 -11.16 -7.20
N ASN A 110 11.40 -10.82 -7.99
CA ASN A 110 11.32 -11.24 -9.37
C ASN A 110 12.22 -10.42 -10.31
N THR A 111 13.47 -10.85 -10.47
CA THR A 111 14.43 -10.25 -11.41
C THR A 111 14.02 -10.36 -12.89
N ARG A 112 12.98 -11.14 -13.21
CA ARG A 112 12.40 -11.26 -14.55
C ARG A 112 11.20 -10.34 -14.77
N PHE A 113 10.65 -9.72 -13.73
CA PHE A 113 9.73 -8.60 -13.88
C PHE A 113 10.52 -7.34 -14.17
N ARG A 114 10.57 -6.93 -15.44
CA ARG A 114 11.44 -5.86 -15.93
C ARG A 114 10.66 -4.63 -16.36
N PHE A 115 11.36 -3.50 -16.40
CA PHE A 115 10.80 -2.26 -16.91
C PHE A 115 10.81 -2.19 -18.44
N SER A 116 9.78 -1.58 -19.03
CA SER A 116 9.73 -1.22 -20.45
C SER A 116 9.18 0.20 -20.64
N GLY A 117 10.06 1.16 -20.89
CA GLY A 117 9.72 2.58 -21.07
C GLY A 117 9.26 3.06 -22.47
N PRO A 118 9.66 2.44 -23.61
CA PRO A 118 9.37 3.00 -24.94
C PRO A 118 7.89 3.01 -25.35
N GLN A 119 7.03 2.23 -24.67
CA GLN A 119 5.61 2.10 -25.02
C GLN A 119 4.75 2.16 -23.76
N LEU A 120 4.21 3.35 -23.47
CA LEU A 120 3.31 3.56 -22.34
C LEU A 120 2.14 2.56 -22.37
N GLY A 121 1.93 1.89 -21.23
CA GLY A 121 0.89 0.88 -21.04
C GLY A 121 1.14 -0.46 -21.71
N TRP A 122 2.23 -0.65 -22.45
CA TRP A 122 2.55 -1.95 -23.03
C TRP A 122 2.99 -2.93 -21.94
N ILE A 123 2.35 -4.11 -21.93
CA ILE A 123 2.69 -5.21 -21.02
C ILE A 123 3.10 -6.42 -21.85
N GLY A 124 4.32 -6.91 -21.62
CA GLY A 124 4.90 -8.03 -22.35
C GLY A 124 5.05 -9.27 -21.47
N PHE A 125 4.33 -10.35 -21.81
CA PHE A 125 4.33 -11.63 -21.09
C PHE A 125 5.33 -12.66 -21.65
N GLY A 126 6.47 -12.20 -22.15
CA GLY A 126 7.54 -13.07 -22.66
C GLY A 126 7.09 -14.05 -23.75
N LEU A 127 7.83 -15.17 -23.88
CA LEU A 127 7.58 -16.21 -24.90
C LEU A 127 6.34 -17.06 -24.61
N GLN A 128 5.96 -17.19 -23.33
CA GLN A 128 4.75 -17.93 -22.93
C GLN A 128 3.47 -17.19 -23.35
N GLY A 129 3.55 -15.87 -23.50
CA GLY A 129 2.42 -15.03 -23.84
C GLY A 129 1.47 -14.81 -22.66
N PRO A 130 0.48 -13.91 -22.82
CA PRO A 130 -0.40 -13.49 -21.74
C PRO A 130 -1.33 -14.60 -21.25
N ARG A 131 -1.95 -15.36 -22.17
CA ARG A 131 -2.91 -16.43 -21.80
C ARG A 131 -2.30 -17.51 -20.93
N ALA A 132 -1.12 -18.00 -21.29
CA ALA A 132 -0.42 -19.03 -20.50
C ALA A 132 -0.04 -18.55 -19.10
N GLN A 133 0.07 -17.22 -18.91
CA GLN A 133 0.31 -16.58 -17.63
C GLN A 133 -0.98 -16.06 -16.97
N GLY A 134 -2.15 -16.51 -17.43
CA GLY A 134 -3.45 -16.22 -16.82
C GLY A 134 -4.09 -14.91 -17.22
N TRP A 135 -3.61 -14.23 -18.28
CA TRP A 135 -4.13 -12.93 -18.72
C TRP A 135 -4.77 -12.96 -20.10
N GLN A 136 -5.96 -12.37 -20.20
CA GLN A 136 -6.64 -12.08 -21.45
C GLN A 136 -6.44 -10.61 -21.82
N ARG A 137 -6.11 -10.36 -23.08
CA ARG A 137 -5.95 -9.01 -23.62
C ARG A 137 -7.31 -8.38 -23.91
N THR A 138 -7.54 -7.16 -23.43
CA THR A 138 -8.78 -6.39 -23.66
C THR A 138 -8.60 -5.24 -24.63
N ARG A 139 -7.40 -4.66 -24.74
CA ARG A 139 -7.09 -3.54 -25.65
C ARG A 139 -6.00 -3.88 -26.65
N SER A 140 -5.99 -3.18 -27.78
CA SER A 140 -4.99 -3.37 -28.83
C SER A 140 -3.55 -3.11 -28.34
N PHE A 141 -2.59 -3.77 -28.96
CA PHE A 141 -1.15 -3.71 -28.68
C PHE A 141 -0.74 -3.98 -27.22
N GLY A 142 -1.46 -4.83 -26.49
CA GLY A 142 -1.08 -5.21 -25.13
C GLY A 142 -1.15 -4.07 -24.13
N ARG A 143 -2.16 -3.20 -24.27
CA ARG A 143 -2.37 -2.00 -23.43
C ARG A 143 -3.48 -2.12 -22.39
N GLY A 144 -3.96 -3.34 -22.20
CA GLY A 144 -5.07 -3.66 -21.32
C GLY A 144 -5.21 -5.17 -21.18
N TYR A 145 -5.26 -5.65 -19.93
CA TYR A 145 -5.42 -7.06 -19.61
C TYR A 145 -6.34 -7.26 -18.42
N VAL A 146 -7.05 -8.38 -18.41
CA VAL A 146 -7.82 -8.92 -17.28
C VAL A 146 -7.40 -10.36 -17.01
N PRO A 147 -7.56 -10.90 -15.80
CA PRO A 147 -7.40 -12.33 -15.53
C PRO A 147 -8.33 -13.20 -16.39
N GLU A 148 -7.86 -14.41 -16.75
CA GLU A 148 -8.62 -15.42 -17.52
C GLU A 148 -8.69 -16.77 -16.79
N ALA A 149 -7.59 -17.20 -16.16
CA ALA A 149 -7.44 -18.52 -15.55
C ALA A 149 -7.44 -18.48 -14.01
N GLY A 150 -8.09 -17.47 -13.42
CA GLY A 150 -8.06 -17.16 -11.98
C GLY A 150 -7.26 -15.90 -11.68
N ASN A 151 -7.72 -15.10 -10.73
CA ASN A 151 -7.14 -13.80 -10.36
C ASN A 151 -5.77 -13.98 -9.69
N SER A 152 -5.69 -14.91 -8.75
CA SER A 152 -4.48 -15.29 -8.03
C SER A 152 -3.40 -15.80 -8.99
N HIS A 153 -3.78 -16.69 -9.92
CA HIS A 153 -2.91 -17.22 -10.96
C HIS A 153 -2.39 -16.12 -11.89
N ALA A 154 -3.24 -15.16 -12.30
CA ALA A 154 -2.83 -14.03 -13.11
C ALA A 154 -1.76 -13.17 -12.39
N LEU A 155 -1.94 -12.87 -11.10
CA LEU A 155 -0.91 -12.14 -10.33
C LEU A 155 0.37 -12.93 -10.09
N GLN A 156 0.30 -14.27 -10.04
CA GLN A 156 1.48 -15.12 -9.91
C GLN A 156 2.50 -14.91 -11.04
N ALA A 157 2.05 -14.50 -12.23
CA ALA A 157 2.91 -14.11 -13.34
C ALA A 157 3.91 -13.00 -12.97
N PHE A 158 3.53 -12.10 -12.06
CA PHE A 158 4.40 -11.00 -11.64
C PHE A 158 5.35 -11.38 -10.50
N TYR A 159 5.04 -12.41 -9.71
CA TYR A 159 5.94 -12.95 -8.68
C TYR A 159 7.01 -13.87 -9.23
N GLY A 160 6.67 -14.68 -10.24
CA GLY A 160 7.58 -15.69 -10.77
C GLY A 160 7.86 -15.57 -12.26
N GLY A 161 6.97 -14.99 -13.04
CA GLY A 161 7.01 -15.01 -14.51
C GLY A 161 7.97 -13.99 -15.13
N ALA A 162 8.09 -14.05 -16.45
CA ALA A 162 8.90 -13.13 -17.24
C ALA A 162 7.99 -12.06 -17.86
N VAL A 163 7.76 -10.99 -17.10
CA VAL A 163 6.87 -9.89 -17.50
C VAL A 163 7.64 -8.59 -17.68
N ARG A 164 7.20 -7.76 -18.62
CA ARG A 164 7.69 -6.39 -18.81
C ARG A 164 6.53 -5.42 -18.70
N ALA A 165 6.70 -4.37 -17.91
CA ALA A 165 5.72 -3.30 -17.80
C ALA A 165 6.39 -1.98 -17.39
N GLU A 166 5.70 -0.87 -17.58
CA GLU A 166 6.11 0.45 -17.07
C GLU A 166 5.75 0.62 -15.58
N CYS A 167 6.16 1.73 -14.96
CA CYS A 167 6.06 1.92 -13.50
C CYS A 167 4.61 2.06 -13.00
N GLY A 168 3.70 2.63 -13.80
CA GLY A 168 2.27 2.76 -13.52
C GLY A 168 1.56 1.40 -13.41
N VAL A 169 1.78 0.49 -14.36
CA VAL A 169 1.35 -0.90 -14.25
C VAL A 169 2.03 -1.58 -13.07
N GLY A 170 3.32 -1.32 -12.84
CA GLY A 170 4.01 -1.82 -11.64
C GLY A 170 3.33 -1.43 -10.33
N ARG A 171 2.83 -0.19 -10.23
CA ARG A 171 2.01 0.29 -9.10
C ARG A 171 0.68 -0.45 -9.02
N GLN A 172 -0.06 -0.56 -10.13
CA GLN A 172 -1.33 -1.29 -10.17
C GLN A 172 -1.15 -2.74 -9.70
N VAL A 173 -0.15 -3.44 -10.22
CA VAL A 173 0.19 -4.81 -9.82
C VAL A 173 0.52 -4.88 -8.33
N ALA A 174 1.28 -3.93 -7.77
CA ALA A 174 1.56 -3.89 -6.34
C ALA A 174 0.28 -3.70 -5.49
N GLN A 175 -0.65 -2.86 -5.94
CA GLN A 175 -1.95 -2.66 -5.28
C GLN A 175 -2.80 -3.93 -5.32
N LEU A 176 -2.94 -4.57 -6.49
CA LEU A 176 -3.73 -5.81 -6.63
C LEU A 176 -3.08 -6.99 -5.91
N ALA A 177 -1.74 -7.10 -5.96
CA ALA A 177 -0.99 -8.12 -5.25
C ALA A 177 -1.12 -7.96 -3.72
N THR A 178 -1.17 -6.72 -3.23
CA THR A 178 -1.49 -6.45 -1.82
C THR A 178 -2.86 -7.03 -1.45
N GLN A 179 -3.88 -6.87 -2.29
CA GLN A 179 -5.20 -7.46 -2.04
C GLN A 179 -5.15 -8.99 -2.06
N ARG A 180 -4.44 -9.59 -3.02
CA ARG A 180 -4.19 -11.05 -3.02
C ARG A 180 -3.53 -11.52 -1.72
N GLU A 181 -2.50 -10.84 -1.24
CA GLU A 181 -1.82 -11.19 0.02
C GLU A 181 -2.68 -10.99 1.27
N LEU A 182 -3.65 -10.08 1.22
CA LEU A 182 -4.57 -9.76 2.31
C LEU A 182 -5.72 -10.76 2.40
N TYR A 183 -6.24 -11.21 1.25
CA TYR A 183 -7.34 -12.17 1.17
C TYR A 183 -6.84 -13.62 1.15
N GLY A 184 -5.66 -13.89 0.59
CA GLY A 184 -5.27 -15.25 0.20
C GLY A 184 -5.91 -15.66 -1.13
N ASP A 185 -5.32 -16.66 -1.81
CA ASP A 185 -5.65 -16.98 -3.20
C ASP A 185 -7.14 -17.32 -3.41
N ALA A 186 -7.69 -18.22 -2.60
CA ALA A 186 -9.08 -18.68 -2.77
C ALA A 186 -10.10 -17.56 -2.53
N ALA A 187 -9.92 -16.77 -1.46
CA ALA A 187 -10.81 -15.65 -1.18
C ALA A 187 -10.62 -14.53 -2.20
N PHE A 188 -9.39 -14.26 -2.68
CA PHE A 188 -9.15 -13.26 -3.73
C PHE A 188 -9.81 -13.63 -5.06
N ASP A 189 -9.79 -14.91 -5.44
CA ASP A 189 -10.47 -15.42 -6.63
C ASP A 189 -12.00 -15.35 -6.51
N THR A 190 -12.54 -15.51 -5.30
CA THR A 190 -13.98 -15.47 -5.03
C THR A 190 -14.50 -14.04 -4.92
N GLU A 191 -13.72 -13.17 -4.26
CA GLU A 191 -14.18 -11.86 -3.84
C GLU A 191 -14.05 -10.81 -4.92
N PHE A 192 -13.24 -11.01 -5.95
CA PHE A 192 -13.06 -10.07 -7.05
C PHE A 192 -13.46 -10.70 -8.38
N ALA A 193 -14.24 -9.98 -9.19
CA ALA A 193 -14.45 -10.37 -10.57
C ALA A 193 -13.18 -10.04 -11.39
N ALA A 194 -12.95 -10.78 -12.48
CA ALA A 194 -11.72 -10.63 -13.27
C ALA A 194 -11.60 -9.24 -13.91
N ASP A 195 -12.71 -8.67 -14.40
CA ASP A 195 -12.80 -7.33 -14.97
C ASP A 195 -12.40 -6.22 -13.97
N GLU A 196 -12.69 -6.41 -12.68
CA GLU A 196 -12.27 -5.53 -11.61
C GLU A 196 -10.74 -5.47 -11.45
N LEU A 197 -10.02 -6.49 -11.90
CA LEU A 197 -8.55 -6.59 -11.79
C LEU A 197 -7.82 -6.19 -13.08
N SER A 198 -8.46 -5.35 -13.88
CA SER A 198 -7.89 -4.77 -15.09
C SER A 198 -6.55 -4.07 -14.83
N ILE A 199 -5.55 -4.32 -15.67
CA ILE A 199 -4.26 -3.60 -15.70
C ILE A 199 -4.00 -2.97 -17.07
N GLY A 200 -3.37 -1.78 -17.09
CA GLY A 200 -3.09 -1.04 -18.32
C GLY A 200 -2.64 0.40 -18.08
N THR A 201 -2.88 1.32 -19.02
CA THR A 201 -2.67 2.75 -18.73
C THR A 201 -3.73 3.26 -17.75
N PHE A 202 -3.39 4.23 -16.89
CA PHE A 202 -4.38 4.79 -15.95
C PHE A 202 -5.60 5.38 -16.65
N LEU A 203 -5.43 6.06 -17.79
CA LEU A 203 -6.56 6.54 -18.59
C LEU A 203 -7.46 5.38 -19.07
N ALA A 204 -6.87 4.25 -19.45
CA ALA A 204 -7.63 3.09 -19.87
C ALA A 204 -8.46 2.47 -18.75
N LEU A 205 -8.04 2.61 -17.49
CA LEU A 205 -8.77 2.03 -16.35
C LEU A 205 -10.06 2.77 -16.00
N HIS A 206 -10.14 4.08 -16.25
CA HIS A 206 -11.33 4.87 -15.89
C HIS A 206 -12.59 4.42 -16.64
N GLU A 207 -12.42 3.83 -17.82
CA GLU A 207 -13.51 3.32 -18.67
C GLU A 207 -13.66 1.79 -18.55
N THR A 208 -13.27 1.22 -17.40
CA THR A 208 -13.38 -0.22 -17.13
C THR A 208 -14.05 -0.45 -15.79
N ASP A 209 -14.29 -1.72 -15.46
CA ASP A 209 -14.80 -2.13 -14.16
C ASP A 209 -13.72 -2.16 -13.07
N SER A 210 -12.52 -1.63 -13.32
CA SER A 210 -11.39 -1.70 -12.38
C SER A 210 -11.73 -1.27 -10.95
N ILE A 211 -11.37 -2.09 -9.97
CA ILE A 211 -11.46 -1.76 -8.54
C ILE A 211 -10.51 -0.64 -8.12
N LEU A 212 -9.50 -0.32 -8.94
CA LEU A 212 -8.54 0.73 -8.61
C LEU A 212 -9.02 2.11 -9.05
N LEU A 213 -9.60 2.24 -10.24
CA LEU A 213 -9.93 3.54 -10.86
C LEU A 213 -11.21 3.54 -11.72
N GLY A 214 -11.86 2.39 -11.89
CA GLY A 214 -13.01 2.20 -12.77
C GLY A 214 -14.35 2.25 -12.03
N ALA A 215 -15.39 1.68 -12.64
CA ALA A 215 -16.76 1.70 -12.14
C ALA A 215 -16.92 1.07 -10.75
N HIS A 216 -16.07 0.11 -10.39
CA HIS A 216 -16.11 -0.57 -9.09
C HIS A 216 -15.23 0.06 -8.02
N ALA A 217 -14.49 1.13 -8.31
CA ALA A 217 -13.60 1.75 -7.33
C ALA A 217 -14.37 2.33 -6.12
N GLY A 218 -15.64 2.70 -6.30
CA GLY A 218 -16.48 3.26 -5.24
C GLY A 218 -15.93 4.58 -4.70
N ASP A 219 -15.91 4.74 -3.38
CA ASP A 219 -15.57 6.00 -2.73
C ASP A 219 -14.05 6.21 -2.67
N PHE A 220 -13.54 7.27 -3.29
CA PHE A 220 -12.12 7.63 -3.19
C PHE A 220 -11.81 8.47 -1.95
N PHE A 221 -10.71 8.12 -1.30
CA PHE A 221 -9.96 8.98 -0.41
C PHE A 221 -9.00 9.84 -1.25
N ALA A 222 -9.37 11.10 -1.45
CA ALA A 222 -8.59 12.08 -2.21
C ALA A 222 -7.79 12.98 -1.28
N ASP A 223 -6.54 12.61 -0.98
CA ASP A 223 -5.68 13.35 -0.06
C ASP A 223 -4.26 13.50 -0.65
N GLY A 224 -4.17 14.10 -1.84
CA GLY A 224 -2.94 14.10 -2.63
C GLY A 224 -1.70 14.63 -1.89
N LYS A 225 -1.85 15.71 -1.12
CA LYS A 225 -0.76 16.24 -0.28
C LYS A 225 -0.69 15.64 1.12
N ALA A 226 -1.39 14.53 1.33
CA ALA A 226 -1.37 13.74 2.56
C ALA A 226 -1.74 14.53 3.83
N VAL A 227 -2.55 15.59 3.75
CA VAL A 227 -2.86 16.43 4.92
C VAL A 227 -3.63 15.60 5.96
N ARG A 228 -4.67 14.90 5.51
CA ARG A 228 -5.49 14.06 6.40
C ARG A 228 -4.73 12.81 6.84
N THR A 229 -4.00 12.19 5.92
CA THR A 229 -3.22 10.97 6.17
C THR A 229 -2.11 11.24 7.19
N SER A 230 -1.42 12.39 7.08
CA SER A 230 -0.38 12.80 8.05
C SER A 230 -0.94 13.02 9.45
N ALA A 231 -2.13 13.62 9.55
CA ALA A 231 -2.80 13.82 10.84
C ALA A 231 -3.25 12.51 11.51
N MET A 232 -3.54 11.46 10.74
CA MET A 232 -3.92 10.15 11.26
C MET A 232 -2.72 9.38 11.85
N GLY A 233 -1.54 9.50 11.23
CA GLY A 233 -0.31 8.84 11.67
C GLY A 233 0.23 7.80 10.67
N ARG A 234 1.41 7.23 10.98
CA ARG A 234 2.17 6.37 10.05
C ARG A 234 1.34 5.29 9.37
N GLN A 235 0.42 4.66 10.08
CA GLN A 235 -0.30 3.50 9.56
C GLN A 235 -1.40 3.86 8.58
N ALA A 236 -1.80 5.13 8.48
CA ALA A 236 -2.72 5.57 7.45
C ALA A 236 -2.08 5.57 6.04
N PHE A 237 -0.74 5.60 5.96
CA PHE A 237 -0.02 5.65 4.69
C PHE A 237 0.22 4.28 4.04
N VAL A 238 0.29 3.20 4.81
CA VAL A 238 0.75 1.91 4.26
C VAL A 238 -0.21 1.38 3.18
N GLY A 239 0.35 0.89 2.08
CA GLY A 239 -0.39 0.45 0.90
C GLY A 239 -0.90 1.58 0.01
N VAL A 240 -0.84 2.85 0.43
CA VAL A 240 -1.36 3.99 -0.35
C VAL A 240 -0.54 4.19 -1.62
N PRO A 241 -1.17 4.29 -2.80
CA PRO A 241 -0.48 4.59 -4.04
C PRO A 241 -0.09 6.07 -4.11
N GLY A 242 0.99 6.37 -4.82
CA GLY A 242 1.38 7.74 -5.11
C GLY A 242 2.30 7.84 -6.31
N PHE A 243 2.83 9.03 -6.51
CA PHE A 243 3.80 9.33 -7.55
C PHE A 243 4.73 10.47 -7.14
N ILE A 244 5.95 10.43 -7.67
CA ILE A 244 6.89 11.56 -7.68
C ILE A 244 6.94 12.05 -9.13
N GLU A 245 6.63 13.32 -9.38
CA GLU A 245 6.57 13.86 -10.74
C GLU A 245 7.34 15.17 -10.90
N HIS A 246 7.67 15.50 -12.15
CA HIS A 246 8.30 16.77 -12.49
C HIS A 246 7.35 17.95 -12.28
N VAL A 247 7.88 19.10 -11.85
CA VAL A 247 7.07 20.31 -11.60
C VAL A 247 6.94 21.18 -12.85
N TYR A 248 7.99 21.25 -13.68
CA TYR A 248 7.98 22.07 -14.90
C TYR A 248 7.44 21.30 -16.10
N ASP A 249 7.30 21.95 -17.25
CA ASP A 249 6.71 21.33 -18.43
C ASP A 249 7.58 20.18 -18.97
N LYS A 250 6.98 19.31 -19.79
CA LYS A 250 7.64 18.12 -20.35
C LYS A 250 8.88 18.45 -21.19
N GLY A 251 9.02 19.67 -21.70
CA GLY A 251 10.23 20.14 -22.39
C GLY A 251 11.45 20.22 -21.49
N THR A 252 11.27 20.21 -20.17
CA THR A 252 12.32 20.14 -19.16
C THR A 252 12.80 18.72 -18.84
N LEU A 253 12.19 17.69 -19.44
CA LEU A 253 12.57 16.30 -19.21
C LEU A 253 13.74 15.88 -20.11
N ASP A 254 14.75 15.26 -19.50
CA ASP A 254 15.91 14.68 -20.18
C ASP A 254 15.78 13.14 -20.31
N ASP A 255 15.03 12.51 -19.40
CA ASP A 255 14.72 11.09 -19.39
C ASP A 255 13.21 10.87 -19.21
N LEU A 256 12.50 10.77 -20.34
CA LEU A 256 11.03 10.58 -20.39
C LEU A 256 10.56 9.30 -19.70
N SER A 257 11.40 8.27 -19.61
CA SER A 257 11.07 7.04 -18.89
C SER A 257 11.03 7.25 -17.36
N ASN A 258 11.50 8.41 -16.89
CA ASN A 258 11.52 8.82 -15.48
C ASN A 258 10.77 10.15 -15.29
N GLN A 259 9.81 10.47 -16.16
CA GLN A 259 8.94 11.64 -16.00
C GLN A 259 8.13 11.58 -14.69
N ALA A 260 7.79 10.36 -14.25
CA ALA A 260 7.18 10.11 -12.97
C ALA A 260 7.65 8.78 -12.40
N GLU A 261 7.74 8.70 -11.07
CA GLU A 261 7.98 7.47 -10.33
C GLU A 261 6.70 7.09 -9.58
N ASN A 262 5.92 6.17 -10.15
CA ASN A 262 4.71 5.64 -9.52
C ASN A 262 5.09 4.66 -8.40
N PHE A 263 4.48 4.83 -7.22
CA PHE A 263 4.82 4.04 -6.04
C PHE A 263 3.62 3.53 -5.25
N VAL A 264 3.91 2.58 -4.35
CA VAL A 264 3.06 2.20 -3.22
C VAL A 264 3.88 2.40 -1.94
N VAL A 265 3.30 3.00 -0.91
CA VAL A 265 3.98 3.15 0.39
C VAL A 265 4.05 1.80 1.09
N VAL A 266 5.26 1.39 1.47
CA VAL A 266 5.52 0.10 2.13
C VAL A 266 5.54 0.27 3.63
N GLU A 267 6.22 1.32 4.11
CA GLU A 267 6.43 1.57 5.53
C GLU A 267 6.65 3.07 5.77
N VAL A 268 6.20 3.55 6.92
CA VAL A 268 6.50 4.90 7.41
C VAL A 268 7.03 4.79 8.83
N GLY A 269 8.29 5.18 9.03
CA GLY A 269 8.89 5.22 10.36
C GLY A 269 8.27 6.31 11.25
N GLU A 270 8.49 6.19 12.55
CA GLU A 270 7.94 7.12 13.55
C GLU A 270 8.38 8.57 13.28
N GLY A 271 9.66 8.79 13.00
CA GLY A 271 10.19 10.13 12.74
C GLY A 271 9.60 10.75 11.47
N ALA A 272 9.43 9.97 10.40
CA ALA A 272 8.77 10.44 9.18
C ALA A 272 7.31 10.83 9.45
N ALA A 273 6.58 10.04 10.23
CA ALA A 273 5.19 10.36 10.55
C ALA A 273 5.05 11.60 11.44
N GLN A 274 5.94 11.77 12.42
CA GLN A 274 5.98 12.98 13.24
C GLN A 274 6.28 14.22 12.39
N ALA A 275 7.28 14.16 11.51
CA ALA A 275 7.64 15.27 10.65
C ALA A 275 6.51 15.62 9.65
N LEU A 276 5.86 14.61 9.07
CA LEU A 276 4.68 14.81 8.21
C LEU A 276 3.50 15.46 8.96
N ALA A 277 3.22 15.02 10.19
CA ALA A 277 2.17 15.60 11.02
C ALA A 277 2.50 17.06 11.42
N GLU A 278 3.76 17.32 11.81
CA GLU A 278 4.24 18.66 12.17
C GLU A 278 4.15 19.63 10.98
N HIS A 279 4.52 19.17 9.79
CA HIS A 279 4.58 20.01 8.60
C HIS A 279 3.29 20.04 7.77
N GLY A 280 2.26 19.32 8.21
CA GLY A 280 0.95 19.31 7.56
C GLY A 280 0.94 18.63 6.18
N GLY A 281 1.82 17.64 5.97
CA GLY A 281 1.86 16.80 4.77
C GLY A 281 2.93 17.14 3.74
N LEU A 282 2.75 16.61 2.52
CA LEU A 282 3.77 16.54 1.47
C LEU A 282 4.10 17.88 0.81
N ALA A 283 3.20 18.87 0.89
CA ALA A 283 3.43 20.19 0.29
C ALA A 283 4.66 20.90 0.88
N TRP A 284 5.00 20.65 2.15
CA TRP A 284 6.23 21.14 2.76
C TRP A 284 7.48 20.51 2.13
N TYR A 285 7.42 19.21 1.85
CA TYR A 285 8.52 18.46 1.24
C TYR A 285 8.72 18.79 -0.24
N ASP A 286 7.66 19.19 -0.96
CA ASP A 286 7.80 19.73 -2.32
C ASP A 286 8.69 20.99 -2.31
N GLN A 287 8.54 21.87 -1.32
CA GLN A 287 9.40 23.05 -1.18
C GLN A 287 10.85 22.67 -0.89
N ARG A 288 11.07 21.64 -0.06
CA ARG A 288 12.42 21.12 0.20
C ARG A 288 13.03 20.44 -1.02
N ASN A 289 12.24 19.77 -1.86
CA ASN A 289 12.70 19.21 -3.12
C ASN A 289 13.13 20.30 -4.10
N VAL A 290 12.41 21.43 -4.15
CA VAL A 290 12.83 22.62 -4.93
C VAL A 290 14.15 23.19 -4.41
N GLU A 291 14.32 23.27 -3.09
CA GLU A 291 15.57 23.72 -2.47
C GLU A 291 16.74 22.78 -2.82
N LEU A 292 16.54 21.47 -2.66
CA LEU A 292 17.52 20.45 -2.98
C LEU A 292 17.91 20.48 -4.47
N TRP A 293 16.93 20.62 -5.37
CA TRP A 293 17.16 20.80 -6.79
C TRP A 293 17.97 22.06 -7.10
N THR A 294 17.65 23.19 -6.45
CA THR A 294 18.37 24.47 -6.62
C THR A 294 19.83 24.34 -6.19
N LEU A 295 20.10 23.63 -5.08
CA LEU A 295 21.44 23.34 -4.61
C LEU A 295 22.19 22.42 -5.58
N ALA A 296 21.51 21.41 -6.12
CA ALA A 296 22.08 20.48 -7.10
C ALA A 296 22.58 21.21 -8.36
N GLN A 297 21.91 22.28 -8.81
CA GLN A 297 22.36 23.08 -9.96
C GLN A 297 23.73 23.74 -9.75
N ARG A 298 24.17 23.89 -8.50
CA ARG A 298 25.47 24.50 -8.17
C ARG A 298 26.62 23.51 -8.22
N ILE A 299 26.34 22.21 -8.23
CA ILE A 299 27.37 21.17 -8.25
C ILE A 299 27.46 20.58 -9.66
N PRO A 300 28.63 20.59 -10.31
CA PRO A 300 28.80 20.02 -11.63
C PRO A 300 28.57 18.51 -11.59
N ARG A 301 27.49 18.08 -12.25
CA ARG A 301 27.11 16.67 -12.33
C ARG A 301 27.95 15.92 -13.36
N VAL A 302 28.44 14.73 -13.00
CA VAL A 302 29.20 13.86 -13.91
C VAL A 302 28.56 12.46 -13.99
N GLY A 303 28.06 12.09 -15.16
CA GLY A 303 27.44 10.77 -15.40
C GLY A 303 25.97 10.66 -14.97
N ARG A 304 25.45 9.42 -14.90
CA ARG A 304 24.01 9.13 -14.72
C ARG A 304 23.59 8.73 -13.29
N ARG A 305 24.53 8.69 -12.34
CA ARG A 305 24.32 8.29 -10.92
C ARG A 305 25.18 9.16 -9.98
N TYR A 306 25.38 10.42 -10.33
CA TYR A 306 26.29 11.29 -9.59
C TYR A 306 25.71 11.65 -8.22
N PHE A 307 24.51 12.23 -8.19
CA PHE A 307 23.82 12.58 -6.95
C PHE A 307 23.35 11.35 -6.18
N GLU A 308 22.99 10.28 -6.87
CA GLU A 308 22.71 8.99 -6.22
C GLU A 308 23.91 8.51 -5.38
N ARG A 309 25.13 8.56 -5.93
CA ARG A 309 26.36 8.20 -5.21
C ARG A 309 26.76 9.23 -4.16
N LEU A 310 26.65 10.51 -4.51
CA LEU A 310 27.11 11.62 -3.68
C LEU A 310 26.24 11.79 -2.43
N LEU A 311 24.92 11.77 -2.58
CA LEU A 311 23.95 12.11 -1.53
C LEU A 311 23.40 10.88 -0.81
N PHE A 312 23.03 9.84 -1.55
CA PHE A 312 22.38 8.66 -0.97
C PHE A 312 23.40 7.60 -0.53
N GLU A 313 24.26 7.13 -1.44
CA GLU A 313 25.30 6.14 -1.07
C GLU A 313 26.41 6.77 -0.20
N ARG A 314 26.50 8.10 -0.20
CA ARG A 314 27.55 8.89 0.48
C ARG A 314 28.96 8.41 0.14
N ASP A 315 29.20 8.15 -1.14
CA ASP A 315 30.44 7.58 -1.66
C ASP A 315 31.66 8.40 -1.20
N PRO A 316 32.57 7.80 -0.39
CA PRO A 316 33.67 8.53 0.24
C PRO A 316 34.69 9.04 -0.78
N ASP A 317 34.96 8.29 -1.85
CA ASP A 317 35.92 8.70 -2.88
C ASP A 317 35.37 9.84 -3.74
N LEU A 318 34.05 9.83 -3.98
CA LEU A 318 33.40 10.93 -4.69
C LEU A 318 33.38 12.20 -3.86
N ARG A 319 33.06 12.09 -2.56
CA ARG A 319 33.05 13.22 -1.62
C ARG A 319 34.45 13.80 -1.40
N ALA A 320 35.48 12.95 -1.28
CA ALA A 320 36.86 13.41 -1.10
C ALA A 320 37.40 14.17 -2.33
N ARG A 321 36.94 13.82 -3.54
CA ARG A 321 37.31 14.51 -4.78
C ARG A 321 36.49 15.76 -5.08
N LEU A 322 35.43 16.02 -4.31
CA LEU A 322 34.60 17.20 -4.50
C LEU A 322 35.41 18.46 -4.16
N GLU A 323 35.45 19.42 -5.07
CA GLU A 323 36.19 20.66 -4.87
C GLU A 323 35.68 21.41 -3.61
N PRO A 324 36.57 22.03 -2.80
CA PRO A 324 36.20 22.67 -1.54
C PRO A 324 35.06 23.70 -1.64
N ARG A 325 34.95 24.41 -2.78
CA ARG A 325 33.88 25.39 -3.03
C ARG A 325 32.46 24.79 -2.98
N TYR A 326 32.31 23.48 -3.15
CA TYR A 326 31.01 22.80 -3.13
C TYR A 326 30.67 22.16 -1.79
N HIS A 327 31.61 22.13 -0.82
CA HIS A 327 31.40 21.44 0.46
C HIS A 327 30.23 22.03 1.26
N ALA A 328 30.07 23.35 1.29
CA ALA A 328 28.93 23.98 1.97
C ALA A 328 27.59 23.62 1.30
N THR A 329 27.55 23.57 -0.03
CA THR A 329 26.36 23.13 -0.78
C THR A 329 26.03 21.67 -0.47
N LEU A 330 27.03 20.78 -0.53
CA LEU A 330 26.84 19.37 -0.18
C LEU A 330 26.34 19.20 1.26
N ALA A 331 26.94 19.90 2.22
CA ALA A 331 26.51 19.83 3.63
C ALA A 331 25.06 20.27 3.81
N ARG A 332 24.61 21.31 3.08
CA ARG A 332 23.20 21.72 3.10
C ARG A 332 22.29 20.66 2.47
N MET A 333 22.69 20.04 1.36
CA MET A 333 21.93 18.95 0.74
C MET A 333 21.83 17.73 1.65
N ASP A 334 22.92 17.37 2.34
CA ASP A 334 22.93 16.32 3.36
C ASP A 334 21.96 16.64 4.50
N GLN A 335 22.00 17.86 5.03
CA GLN A 335 21.09 18.29 6.10
C GLN A 335 19.61 18.18 5.68
N LEU A 336 19.28 18.52 4.42
CA LEU A 336 17.92 18.36 3.91
C LEU A 336 17.50 16.88 3.85
N LEU A 337 18.38 16.02 3.36
CA LEU A 337 18.13 14.58 3.23
C LEU A 337 18.28 13.81 4.56
N ASP A 338 18.80 14.46 5.60
CA ASP A 338 18.84 13.94 6.97
C ASP A 338 17.48 14.03 7.67
N ASP A 339 16.50 14.74 7.11
CA ASP A 339 15.13 14.75 7.61
C ASP A 339 14.54 13.32 7.64
N PRO A 340 13.90 12.89 8.75
CA PRO A 340 13.33 11.56 8.89
C PRO A 340 12.40 11.14 7.75
N PHE A 341 11.68 12.07 7.11
CA PHE A 341 10.85 11.76 5.95
C PHE A 341 11.65 11.14 4.81
N TYR A 342 12.78 11.73 4.42
CA TYR A 342 13.59 11.21 3.33
C TYR A 342 14.21 9.85 3.63
N GLN A 343 14.42 9.53 4.91
CA GLN A 343 15.04 8.28 5.37
C GLN A 343 14.05 7.16 5.69
N GLN A 344 12.87 7.52 6.20
CA GLN A 344 11.94 6.57 6.82
C GLN A 344 10.57 6.50 6.12
N PHE A 345 10.31 7.33 5.11
CA PHE A 345 9.18 7.15 4.21
C PHE A 345 9.57 6.18 3.08
N VAL A 346 9.23 4.91 3.23
CA VAL A 346 9.71 3.82 2.39
C VAL A 346 8.65 3.43 1.37
N ILE A 347 9.04 3.43 0.09
CA ILE A 347 8.14 3.20 -1.04
C ILE A 347 8.66 2.09 -1.95
N TYR A 348 7.74 1.37 -2.59
CA TYR A 348 8.03 0.46 -3.70
C TYR A 348 7.80 1.17 -5.03
N VAL A 349 8.82 1.22 -5.88
CA VAL A 349 8.73 1.72 -7.26
C VAL A 349 9.21 0.63 -8.21
N HIS A 350 8.43 0.27 -9.23
CA HIS A 350 8.90 -0.66 -10.26
C HIS A 350 9.82 0.04 -11.27
N PRO A 351 11.05 -0.45 -11.58
CA PRO A 351 11.71 -1.66 -11.06
C PRO A 351 12.78 -1.34 -10.00
N ARG A 352 12.73 -0.16 -9.37
CA ARG A 352 13.72 0.28 -8.38
C ARG A 352 13.65 -0.50 -7.06
N GLY A 353 12.51 -1.16 -6.82
CA GLY A 353 12.26 -1.91 -5.60
C GLY A 353 11.82 -1.01 -4.45
N ILE A 354 11.97 -1.53 -3.24
CA ILE A 354 11.65 -0.92 -1.96
C ILE A 354 12.84 -0.07 -1.52
N ARG A 355 12.66 1.26 -1.46
CA ARG A 355 13.68 2.21 -1.04
C ARG A 355 13.05 3.40 -0.30
N PRO A 356 13.81 4.09 0.57
CA PRO A 356 13.40 5.37 1.12
C PRO A 356 13.18 6.42 0.02
N ILE A 357 12.23 7.33 0.22
CA ILE A 357 11.91 8.37 -0.77
C ILE A 357 13.13 9.27 -1.10
N GLY A 358 14.05 9.48 -0.16
CA GLY A 358 15.30 10.22 -0.39
C GLY A 358 16.19 9.61 -1.48
N TYR A 359 16.20 8.29 -1.64
CA TYR A 359 16.89 7.62 -2.75
C TYR A 359 16.29 8.06 -4.11
N HIS A 360 14.97 8.09 -4.20
CA HIS A 360 14.27 8.45 -5.43
C HIS A 360 14.49 9.91 -5.80
N ILE A 361 14.42 10.82 -4.82
CA ILE A 361 14.70 12.24 -5.03
C ILE A 361 16.14 12.45 -5.50
N ALA A 362 17.14 11.87 -4.81
CA ALA A 362 18.55 11.98 -5.22
C ALA A 362 18.80 11.43 -6.63
N ARG A 363 18.19 10.28 -6.96
CA ARG A 363 18.26 9.69 -8.29
C ARG A 363 17.65 10.59 -9.35
N LEU A 364 16.52 11.22 -9.07
CA LEU A 364 15.81 12.06 -10.04
C LEU A 364 16.58 13.33 -10.41
N LEU A 365 17.40 13.87 -9.50
CA LEU A 365 18.38 14.93 -9.82
C LEU A 365 19.38 14.52 -10.92
N ASP A 366 19.71 13.23 -11.01
CA ASP A 366 20.54 12.70 -12.09
C ASP A 366 19.76 12.47 -13.40
N ARG A 367 18.44 12.21 -13.33
CA ARG A 367 17.64 11.81 -14.50
C ARG A 367 17.00 12.98 -15.21
N ASN A 368 16.43 13.92 -14.47
CA ASN A 368 15.71 15.08 -15.02
C ASN A 368 16.17 16.35 -14.28
N PRO A 369 17.45 16.76 -14.44
CA PRO A 369 18.07 17.87 -13.69
C PRO A 369 17.46 19.24 -13.97
N ARG A 370 16.69 19.41 -15.04
CA ARG A 370 16.12 20.72 -15.42
C ARG A 370 14.79 21.03 -14.74
N THR A 371 14.33 20.17 -13.83
CA THR A 371 13.07 20.37 -13.10
C THR A 371 13.16 19.81 -11.69
N PRO A 372 12.53 20.47 -10.69
CA PRO A 372 12.32 19.87 -9.38
C PRO A 372 11.17 18.85 -9.40
N PHE A 373 10.94 18.19 -8.28
CA PHE A 373 9.94 17.12 -8.17
C PHE A 373 8.94 17.34 -7.05
N SER A 374 7.66 17.08 -7.33
CA SER A 374 6.60 17.03 -6.32
C SER A 374 6.26 15.59 -5.96
N ILE A 375 5.71 15.41 -4.76
CA ILE A 375 5.26 14.13 -4.24
C ILE A 375 3.76 14.24 -3.97
N ASP A 376 3.01 13.26 -4.45
CA ASP A 376 1.57 13.20 -4.29
C ASP A 376 1.11 11.77 -4.03
N LEU A 377 0.13 11.62 -3.14
CA LEU A 377 -0.68 10.42 -3.03
C LEU A 377 -1.71 10.42 -4.17
N ALA A 378 -1.87 9.28 -4.82
CA ALA A 378 -2.95 9.11 -5.78
C ALA A 378 -4.28 8.92 -5.03
N VAL A 379 -5.40 9.24 -5.69
CA VAL A 379 -6.71 8.83 -5.18
C VAL A 379 -6.75 7.31 -4.99
N HIS A 380 -7.34 6.85 -3.90
CA HIS A 380 -7.40 5.43 -3.58
C HIS A 380 -8.65 5.10 -2.75
N ASN A 381 -9.00 3.82 -2.66
CA ASN A 381 -10.20 3.34 -1.95
C ASN A 381 -9.86 2.30 -0.86
N LEU A 382 -8.59 2.23 -0.46
CA LEU A 382 -8.07 1.27 0.54
C LEU A 382 -8.82 1.31 1.87
N HIS A 383 -9.13 2.52 2.34
CA HIS A 383 -9.75 2.78 3.65
C HIS A 383 -11.28 2.91 3.56
N THR A 384 -11.84 2.73 2.36
CA THR A 384 -13.26 2.92 2.05
C THR A 384 -13.82 1.64 1.43
N THR A 385 -13.91 1.56 0.10
CA THR A 385 -14.50 0.43 -0.64
C THR A 385 -13.77 -0.88 -0.36
N LEU A 386 -12.44 -0.89 -0.43
CA LEU A 386 -11.65 -2.11 -0.23
C LEU A 386 -11.68 -2.59 1.22
N TYR A 387 -11.66 -1.67 2.19
CA TYR A 387 -11.86 -2.00 3.59
C TYR A 387 -13.23 -2.65 3.82
N ARG A 388 -14.29 -2.05 3.29
CA ARG A 388 -15.66 -2.55 3.42
C ARG A 388 -15.81 -3.95 2.83
N ARG A 389 -15.27 -4.16 1.63
CA ARG A 389 -15.28 -5.46 0.94
C ARG A 389 -14.53 -6.52 1.73
N TRP A 390 -13.33 -6.19 2.23
CA TRP A 390 -12.53 -7.12 3.03
C TRP A 390 -13.24 -7.50 4.31
N ARG A 391 -13.79 -6.51 5.02
CA ARG A 391 -14.57 -6.72 6.23
C ARG A 391 -15.75 -7.65 5.98
N GLU A 392 -16.53 -7.40 4.93
CA GLU A 392 -17.69 -8.23 4.59
C GLU A 392 -17.30 -9.66 4.23
N ALA A 393 -16.19 -9.85 3.50
CA ALA A 393 -15.64 -11.16 3.20
C ALA A 393 -15.28 -11.92 4.50
N GLN A 394 -14.63 -11.25 5.46
CA GLN A 394 -14.30 -11.84 6.77
C GLN A 394 -15.55 -12.27 7.55
N LEU A 395 -16.61 -11.45 7.52
CA LEU A 395 -17.87 -11.75 8.21
C LEU A 395 -18.62 -12.91 7.54
N ARG A 396 -18.69 -12.93 6.19
CA ARG A 396 -19.29 -14.05 5.44
C ARG A 396 -18.53 -15.34 5.68
N HIS A 397 -17.21 -15.30 5.66
CA HIS A 397 -16.36 -16.45 5.94
C HIS A 397 -16.67 -17.03 7.33
N CYS A 398 -16.71 -16.18 8.36
CA CYS A 398 -17.04 -16.64 9.71
C CYS A 398 -18.45 -17.22 9.81
N ALA A 399 -19.44 -16.62 9.15
CA ALA A 399 -20.80 -17.16 9.14
C ALA A 399 -20.87 -18.55 8.48
N ALA A 400 -20.03 -18.79 7.46
CA ALA A 400 -19.96 -20.08 6.77
C ALA A 400 -19.19 -21.15 7.55
N THR A 401 -18.08 -20.81 8.20
CA THR A 401 -17.18 -21.77 8.86
C THR A 401 -17.42 -21.91 10.36
N GLY A 402 -18.21 -21.00 10.96
CA GLY A 402 -18.37 -20.87 12.40
C GLY A 402 -17.10 -20.39 13.12
N ARG A 403 -16.05 -20.05 12.36
CA ARG A 403 -14.76 -19.61 12.91
C ARG A 403 -14.54 -18.14 12.57
N PRO A 404 -14.32 -17.29 13.57
CA PRO A 404 -13.73 -15.98 13.34
C PRO A 404 -12.26 -16.17 12.88
N GLY A 405 -12.05 -16.53 11.61
CA GLY A 405 -10.77 -16.92 11.01
C GLY A 405 -10.25 -15.94 9.94
N SER A 406 -8.97 -16.11 9.58
CA SER A 406 -8.29 -15.33 8.54
C SER A 406 -8.54 -15.94 7.16
N LEU A 407 -8.95 -15.12 6.19
CA LEU A 407 -9.11 -15.53 4.78
C LEU A 407 -7.83 -16.18 4.20
N THR A 408 -6.66 -15.92 4.80
CA THR A 408 -5.35 -16.43 4.36
C THR A 408 -4.94 -17.79 4.95
N LEU A 409 -5.64 -18.31 5.95
CA LEU A 409 -5.20 -19.49 6.74
C LEU A 409 -6.04 -20.75 6.53
N ASP A 410 -7.05 -20.71 5.66
CA ASP A 410 -7.82 -21.90 5.33
C ASP A 410 -7.31 -22.51 4.02
N PRO A 411 -6.51 -23.59 4.07
CA PRO A 411 -6.40 -24.49 2.92
C PRO A 411 -7.77 -25.15 2.73
N ASN A 412 -8.26 -25.18 1.49
CA ASN A 412 -9.27 -26.16 1.12
C ASN A 412 -8.68 -27.57 1.21
#